data_AF-A0A962TNH9-F1
#
_entry.id   AF-A0A962TNH9-F1
#
_cell.length_a   1.000
_cell.length_b   1.000
_cell.length_c   1.000
_cell.angle_alpha   90.00
_cell.angle_beta   90.00
_cell.angle_gamma   90.00
#
_symmetry.space_group_name_H-M   'P 1'
#
loop_
_entity.id
_entity.type
_entity.pdbx_description
1 polymer ?
#
loop_
_entity_poly.entity_id
_entity_poly.type
_entity_poly.pdbx_seq_one_letter_code
_entity_poly.pdbx_strand_id
1 'polypeptide(L)'
;MFWRSFSVPDFDEAGHRLAWRLRHTLSWSPPVIRWPRTLPALMRTLPSAQRAAAEILATRYDLRHWASVCDPIGFHESVYVLDVLDRYAGFPGYPAPYLDIGCKNGGYLPGLQTWSGSPWHGVELDAYRRYWTLTTRRAHGEFVARS
;
A
#
# COMPACT_ATOMS: atom_id res chain seq x y z
N MET A 1 9.60 -34.07 33.60
CA MET A 1 8.84 -32.82 33.50
C MET A 1 8.10 -32.85 32.17
N PHE A 2 6.83 -33.24 32.18
CA PHE A 2 6.04 -33.46 30.96
C PHE A 2 5.51 -32.12 30.44
N TRP A 3 5.93 -31.72 29.24
CA TRP A 3 5.23 -30.70 28.46
C TRP A 3 4.05 -31.36 27.74
N ARG A 4 2.84 -31.14 28.26
CA ARG A 4 1.61 -31.46 27.53
C ARG A 4 1.48 -30.43 26.40
N SER A 5 1.61 -30.88 25.16
CA SER A 5 1.14 -30.14 24.00
C SER A 5 -0.37 -30.05 24.10
N PHE A 6 -0.90 -28.85 24.31
CA PHE A 6 -2.32 -28.59 24.17
C PHE A 6 -2.59 -28.50 22.67
N SER A 7 -3.15 -29.56 22.11
CA SER A 7 -3.76 -29.52 20.78
C SER A 7 -4.90 -28.51 20.81
N VAL A 8 -4.65 -27.32 20.26
CA VAL A 8 -5.71 -26.36 19.95
C VAL A 8 -6.58 -27.04 18.88
N PRO A 9 -7.91 -27.10 19.04
CA PRO A 9 -8.75 -27.94 18.18
C PRO A 9 -8.66 -27.51 16.70
N ASP A 10 -8.56 -28.48 15.79
CA ASP A 10 -8.61 -28.36 14.30
C ASP A 10 -9.83 -27.58 13.75
N PHE A 11 -10.79 -27.24 14.61
CA PHE A 11 -11.97 -26.44 14.27
C PHE A 11 -11.63 -25.02 13.80
N ASP A 12 -10.54 -24.44 14.30
CA ASP A 12 -10.11 -23.11 13.86
C ASP A 12 -9.58 -23.15 12.42
N GLU A 13 -8.84 -24.20 12.05
CA GLU A 13 -8.23 -24.31 10.72
C GLU A 13 -9.27 -24.53 9.61
N ALA A 14 -10.28 -25.37 9.85
CA ALA A 14 -11.39 -25.57 8.92
C ALA A 14 -12.19 -24.27 8.71
N GLY A 15 -12.45 -23.52 9.79
CA GLY A 15 -13.09 -22.21 9.75
C GLY A 15 -12.26 -21.17 8.98
N HIS A 16 -10.95 -21.09 9.24
CA HIS A 16 -10.03 -20.22 8.52
C HIS A 16 -9.95 -20.58 7.04
N ARG A 17 -9.87 -21.86 6.68
CA ARG A 17 -9.86 -22.33 5.29
C ARG A 17 -11.16 -22.00 4.57
N LEU A 18 -12.32 -22.19 5.21
CA LEU A 18 -13.61 -21.83 4.64
C LEU A 18 -13.75 -20.32 4.46
N ALA A 19 -13.39 -19.53 5.48
CA ALA A 19 -13.39 -18.08 5.39
C ALA A 19 -12.40 -17.55 4.34
N TRP A 20 -11.24 -18.19 4.19
CA TRP A 20 -10.28 -17.90 3.13
C TRP A 20 -10.86 -18.22 1.75
N ARG A 21 -11.45 -19.42 1.56
CA ARG A 21 -12.10 -19.82 0.31
C ARG A 21 -13.25 -18.89 -0.07
N LEU A 22 -14.12 -18.53 0.88
CA LEU A 22 -15.24 -17.60 0.65
C LEU A 22 -14.75 -16.19 0.30
N ARG A 23 -13.69 -15.70 0.95
CA ARG A 23 -13.06 -14.41 0.59
C ARG A 23 -12.43 -14.44 -0.80
N HIS A 24 -11.85 -15.57 -1.20
CA HIS A 24 -11.21 -15.75 -2.50
C HIS A 24 -12.22 -15.98 -3.63
N THR A 25 -13.32 -16.70 -3.38
CA THR A 25 -14.38 -16.97 -4.38
C THR A 25 -15.30 -15.77 -4.57
N LEU A 26 -15.60 -15.01 -3.51
CA LEU A 26 -16.27 -13.73 -3.61
C LEU A 26 -15.23 -12.64 -3.94
N SER A 27 -14.67 -12.70 -5.16
CA SER A 27 -13.70 -11.74 -5.69
C SER A 27 -14.28 -10.34 -5.92
N TRP A 28 -15.60 -10.20 -5.80
CA TRP A 28 -16.28 -8.92 -5.90
C TRP A 28 -15.95 -8.01 -4.72
N SER A 29 -15.45 -6.83 -5.05
CA SER A 29 -15.30 -5.70 -4.14
C SER A 29 -16.01 -4.49 -4.75
N PRO A 30 -16.73 -3.68 -3.95
CA PRO A 30 -17.23 -2.40 -4.45
C PRO A 30 -16.05 -1.51 -4.89
N PRO A 31 -16.28 -0.52 -5.77
CA PRO A 31 -15.22 0.39 -6.20
C PRO A 31 -14.69 1.17 -4.99
N VAL A 32 -13.36 1.33 -4.94
CA VAL A 32 -12.74 2.24 -3.99
C VAL A 32 -12.89 3.66 -4.53
N ILE A 33 -13.49 4.54 -3.73
CA ILE A 33 -13.66 5.95 -4.08
C ILE A 33 -12.77 6.76 -3.15
N ARG A 34 -11.83 7.51 -3.72
CA ARG A 34 -11.05 8.52 -3.00
C ARG A 34 -11.40 9.89 -3.54
N TRP A 35 -11.67 10.81 -2.61
CA TRP A 35 -11.90 12.20 -2.97
C TRP A 35 -10.54 12.88 -3.20
N PRO A 36 -10.31 13.48 -4.38
CA PRO A 36 -9.06 14.16 -4.66
C PRO A 36 -8.86 15.31 -3.69
N ARG A 37 -7.61 15.54 -3.33
CA ARG A 37 -7.16 16.66 -2.50
C ARG A 37 -6.19 17.51 -3.29
N THR A 38 -5.72 18.59 -2.68
CA THR A 38 -4.58 19.34 -3.21
C THR A 38 -3.30 18.88 -2.51
N LEU A 39 -2.17 18.92 -3.22
CA LEU A 39 -0.87 18.60 -2.64
C LEU A 39 -0.56 19.44 -1.37
N PRO A 40 -0.84 20.77 -1.33
CA PRO A 40 -0.69 21.56 -0.11
C PRO A 40 -1.59 21.10 1.05
N ALA A 41 -2.76 20.51 0.78
CA ALA A 41 -3.61 19.94 1.82
C ALA A 41 -3.00 18.65 2.40
N LEU A 42 -2.43 17.79 1.55
CA LEU A 42 -1.73 16.58 1.98
C LEU A 42 -0.46 16.90 2.76
N MET A 43 0.36 17.84 2.29
CA MET A 43 1.58 18.30 2.98
C MET A 43 1.29 18.81 4.40
N ARG A 44 0.13 19.44 4.62
CA ARG A 44 -0.30 19.91 5.94
C ARG A 44 -0.59 18.78 6.93
N THR A 45 -0.86 17.57 6.46
CA THR A 45 -1.09 16.40 7.32
C THR A 45 0.21 15.84 7.91
N LEU A 46 1.37 16.18 7.34
CA LEU A 46 2.67 15.74 7.84
C LEU A 46 3.09 16.54 9.09
N PRO A 47 3.76 15.89 10.06
CA PRO A 47 4.57 16.56 11.08
C PRO A 47 5.57 17.54 10.46
N SER A 48 5.91 18.62 11.17
CA SER A 48 6.76 19.71 10.65
C SER A 48 8.09 19.23 10.08
N ALA A 49 8.79 18.32 10.78
CA ALA A 49 10.06 17.75 10.32
C ALA A 49 9.90 16.93 9.02
N GLN A 50 8.82 16.16 8.89
CA GLN A 50 8.57 15.35 7.70
C GLN A 50 8.10 16.21 6.52
N ARG A 51 7.39 17.31 6.78
CA ARG A 51 6.98 18.26 5.74
C ARG A 51 8.18 18.88 5.04
N ALA A 52 9.20 19.31 5.78
CA ALA A 52 10.42 19.86 5.19
C ALA A 52 11.13 18.83 4.26
N ALA A 53 11.21 17.57 4.69
CA ALA A 53 11.76 16.50 3.85
C ALA A 53 10.91 16.26 2.58
N ALA A 54 9.57 16.28 2.71
CA ALA A 54 8.66 16.13 1.59
C ALA A 54 8.76 17.31 0.59
N GLU A 55 8.97 18.54 1.07
CA GLU A 55 9.20 19.71 0.22
C GLU A 55 10.51 19.58 -0.58
N ILE A 56 11.57 19.05 0.02
CA ILE A 56 12.83 18.75 -0.69
C ILE A 56 12.64 17.64 -1.74
N LEU A 57 11.80 16.65 -1.47
CA LEU A 57 11.46 15.63 -2.49
C LEU A 57 10.64 16.24 -3.63
N ALA A 58 9.74 17.17 -3.34
CA ALA A 58 8.90 17.84 -4.35
C ALA A 58 9.70 18.74 -5.31
N THR A 59 10.94 19.11 -5.00
CA THR A 59 11.81 19.83 -5.96
C THR A 59 12.50 18.88 -6.95
N ARG A 60 12.53 17.58 -6.65
CA ARG A 60 13.22 16.55 -7.43
C ARG A 60 12.28 15.61 -8.18
N TYR A 61 11.08 15.42 -7.65
CA TYR A 61 10.08 14.51 -8.20
C TYR A 61 8.74 15.22 -8.42
N ASP A 62 8.00 14.79 -9.46
CA ASP A 62 6.64 15.25 -9.68
C ASP A 62 5.65 14.50 -8.77
N LEU A 63 5.16 15.20 -7.73
CA LEU A 63 4.21 14.65 -6.76
C LEU A 63 2.76 15.05 -7.05
N ARG A 64 2.47 15.75 -8.15
CA ARG A 64 1.13 16.33 -8.40
C ARG A 64 0.04 15.26 -8.44
N HIS A 65 0.35 14.11 -9.02
CA HIS A 65 -0.58 12.98 -9.12
C HIS A 65 -0.97 12.39 -7.76
N TRP A 66 -0.12 12.52 -6.74
CA TRP A 66 -0.41 11.95 -5.42
C TRP A 66 -1.68 12.55 -4.79
N ALA A 67 -2.06 13.75 -5.22
CA ALA A 67 -3.23 14.45 -4.74
C ALA A 67 -4.57 13.78 -5.14
N SER A 68 -4.59 13.06 -6.27
CA SER A 68 -5.78 12.32 -6.72
C SER A 68 -5.85 10.90 -6.14
N VAL A 69 -4.71 10.31 -5.78
CA VAL A 69 -4.63 8.90 -5.38
C VAL A 69 -4.42 8.68 -3.89
N CYS A 70 -3.75 9.59 -3.17
CA CYS A 70 -3.42 9.39 -1.76
C CYS A 70 -4.53 9.88 -0.83
N ASP A 71 -4.85 9.06 0.17
CA ASP A 71 -5.37 9.56 1.44
C ASP A 71 -4.19 10.05 2.32
N PRO A 72 -4.45 10.69 3.49
CA PRO A 72 -3.36 11.17 4.34
C PRO A 72 -2.37 10.10 4.77
N ILE A 73 -2.82 8.87 5.07
CA ILE A 73 -1.95 7.79 5.52
C ILE A 73 -1.08 7.31 4.35
N GLY A 74 -1.69 7.03 3.19
CA GLY A 74 -0.97 6.65 1.98
C GLY A 74 0.01 7.72 1.52
N PHE A 75 -0.32 9.00 1.72
CA PHE A 75 0.62 10.09 1.47
C PHE A 75 1.84 10.03 2.37
N HIS A 76 1.66 9.80 3.69
CA HIS A 76 2.77 9.67 4.64
C HIS A 76 3.65 8.46 4.29
N GLU A 77 3.03 7.31 4.03
CA GLU A 77 3.75 6.09 3.67
C GLU A 77 4.50 6.26 2.33
N SER A 78 3.89 6.94 1.35
CA SER A 78 4.53 7.23 0.05
C SER A 78 5.73 8.16 0.18
N VAL A 79 5.62 9.23 0.98
CA VAL A 79 6.74 10.15 1.26
C VAL A 79 7.88 9.39 1.93
N TYR A 80 7.57 8.56 2.93
CA TYR A 80 8.57 7.76 3.63
C TYR A 80 9.32 6.82 2.67
N VAL A 81 8.60 6.06 1.85
CA VAL A 81 9.21 5.14 0.88
C VAL A 81 10.07 5.88 -0.14
N LEU A 82 9.57 6.99 -0.69
CA LEU A 82 10.33 7.80 -1.65
C LEU A 82 11.60 8.38 -1.02
N ASP A 83 11.52 8.90 0.21
CA ASP A 83 12.67 9.43 0.95
C ASP A 83 13.75 8.37 1.17
N VAL A 84 13.37 7.15 1.57
CA VAL A 84 14.30 6.05 1.78
C VAL A 84 14.98 5.65 0.47
N LEU A 85 14.21 5.48 -0.61
CA LEU A 85 14.76 5.06 -1.90
C LEU A 85 15.67 6.13 -2.51
N ASP A 86 15.27 7.40 -2.44
CA ASP A 86 16.05 8.53 -2.91
C ASP A 86 17.41 8.64 -2.20
N ARG A 87 17.45 8.42 -0.88
CA ARG A 87 18.70 8.51 -0.09
C ARG A 87 19.61 7.31 -0.26
N TYR A 88 19.05 6.11 -0.38
CA TYR A 88 19.82 4.89 -0.17
C TYR A 88 19.86 3.94 -1.38
N ALA A 89 18.85 3.96 -2.24
CA ALA A 89 18.80 3.06 -3.40
C ALA A 89 19.40 3.68 -4.68
N GLY A 90 19.50 5.01 -4.74
CA GLY A 90 19.91 5.71 -5.96
C GLY A 90 18.87 5.57 -7.08
N PHE A 91 19.20 5.99 -8.30
CA PHE A 91 18.31 5.79 -9.44
C PHE A 91 18.22 4.29 -9.79
N PRO A 92 17.03 3.75 -10.12
CA PRO A 92 16.90 2.35 -10.51
C PRO A 92 17.75 2.02 -11.75
N GLY A 93 18.68 1.08 -11.60
CA GLY A 93 19.52 0.59 -12.70
C GLY A 93 19.00 -0.69 -13.40
N TYR A 94 17.93 -1.30 -12.87
CA TYR A 94 17.39 -2.56 -13.37
C TYR A 94 16.14 -2.34 -14.23
N PRO A 95 15.97 -3.10 -15.33
CA PRO A 95 14.76 -3.03 -16.13
C PRO A 95 13.55 -3.60 -15.38
N ALA A 96 12.38 -3.04 -15.64
CA ALA A 96 11.08 -3.54 -15.18
C ALA A 96 10.85 -5.02 -15.64
N PRO A 97 10.01 -5.80 -14.93
CA PRO A 97 9.08 -5.38 -13.88
C PRO A 97 9.65 -5.37 -12.46
N TYR A 98 9.15 -4.46 -11.62
CA TYR A 98 9.43 -4.42 -10.19
C TYR A 98 8.42 -5.25 -9.38
N LEU A 99 8.84 -5.70 -8.20
CA LEU A 99 8.06 -6.56 -7.32
C LEU A 99 8.05 -5.99 -5.89
N ASP A 100 6.87 -5.84 -5.31
CA ASP A 100 6.65 -5.43 -3.91
C ASP A 100 5.99 -6.57 -3.13
N ILE A 101 6.75 -7.24 -2.27
CA ILE A 101 6.28 -8.36 -1.45
C ILE A 101 5.83 -7.81 -0.09
N GLY A 102 4.60 -8.13 0.31
CA GLY A 102 3.98 -7.55 1.51
C GLY A 102 3.39 -6.17 1.25
N CYS A 103 2.81 -5.97 0.05
CA CYS A 103 2.38 -4.67 -0.43
C CYS A 103 1.18 -4.04 0.33
N LYS A 104 0.66 -4.71 1.37
CA LYS A 104 -0.49 -4.27 2.17
C LYS A 104 -1.69 -3.97 1.27
N ASN A 105 -2.03 -2.69 1.11
CA ASN A 105 -3.12 -2.20 0.27
C ASN A 105 -2.62 -1.25 -0.83
N GLY A 106 -1.31 -1.28 -1.14
CA GLY A 106 -0.67 -0.41 -2.12
C GLY A 106 -0.67 1.07 -1.74
N GLY A 107 -0.90 1.43 -0.47
CA GLY A 107 -1.02 2.82 -0.04
C GLY A 107 0.22 3.68 -0.34
N TYR A 108 1.40 3.07 -0.32
CA TYR A 108 2.69 3.69 -0.62
C TYR A 108 3.19 3.49 -2.07
N LEU A 109 2.40 2.81 -2.91
CA LEU A 109 2.73 2.58 -4.32
C LEU A 109 3.11 3.86 -5.08
N PRO A 110 2.51 5.05 -4.84
CA PRO A 110 2.92 6.28 -5.49
C PRO A 110 4.40 6.62 -5.23
N GLY A 111 4.91 6.36 -4.02
CA GLY A 111 6.33 6.51 -3.69
C GLY A 111 7.23 5.62 -4.54
N LEU A 112 6.88 4.34 -4.66
CA LEU A 112 7.61 3.36 -5.47
C LEU A 112 7.61 3.74 -6.97
N GLN A 113 6.46 4.12 -7.51
CA GLN A 113 6.32 4.46 -8.93
C GLN A 113 7.00 5.78 -9.27
N THR A 114 6.93 6.78 -8.38
CA THR A 114 7.65 8.04 -8.56
C THR A 114 9.16 7.85 -8.53
N TRP A 115 9.68 7.00 -7.64
CA TRP A 115 11.12 6.67 -7.61
C TRP A 115 11.55 5.89 -8.86
N SER A 116 10.79 4.86 -9.23
CA SER A 116 11.19 3.94 -10.30
C SER A 116 10.86 4.42 -11.72
N GLY A 117 9.92 5.35 -11.86
CA GLY A 117 9.32 5.73 -13.14
C GLY A 117 8.56 4.61 -13.83
N SER A 118 8.19 3.54 -13.12
CA SER A 118 7.64 2.30 -13.72
C SER A 118 6.59 1.61 -12.84
N PRO A 119 5.73 0.74 -13.41
CA PRO A 119 4.78 -0.06 -12.63
C PRO A 119 5.45 -1.11 -11.73
N TRP A 120 4.77 -1.47 -10.64
CA TRP A 120 5.16 -2.53 -9.70
C TRP A 120 4.08 -3.59 -9.60
N HIS A 121 4.50 -4.85 -9.49
CA HIS A 121 3.62 -5.96 -9.13
C HIS A 121 3.60 -6.12 -7.61
N GLY A 122 2.42 -6.00 -7.01
CA GLY A 122 2.22 -6.22 -5.57
C GLY A 122 1.84 -7.66 -5.24
N VAL A 123 2.45 -8.21 -4.19
CA VAL A 123 2.09 -9.53 -3.62
C VAL A 123 1.70 -9.34 -2.16
N GLU A 124 0.47 -9.71 -1.81
CA GLU A 124 -0.03 -9.64 -0.43
C GLU A 124 -0.83 -10.91 -0.09
N LEU A 125 -0.52 -11.53 1.04
CA LEU A 125 -1.14 -12.80 1.48
C LEU A 125 -2.61 -12.62 1.83
N ASP A 126 -2.97 -11.47 2.40
CA ASP A 126 -4.34 -11.15 2.78
C ASP A 126 -5.00 -10.13 1.84
N ALA A 127 -4.64 -10.14 0.55
CA ALA A 127 -5.17 -9.22 -0.46
C ALA A 127 -6.72 -9.17 -0.49
N TYR A 128 -7.39 -10.27 -0.15
CA TYR A 128 -8.85 -10.37 -0.07
C TYR A 128 -9.45 -10.06 1.32
N ARG A 129 -8.63 -9.59 2.26
CA ARG A 129 -9.12 -9.07 3.54
C ARG A 129 -10.01 -7.86 3.28
N ARG A 130 -11.23 -7.91 3.82
CA ARG A 130 -12.22 -6.84 3.72
C ARG A 130 -12.04 -5.79 4.81
N TYR A 131 -12.18 -4.53 4.43
CA TYR A 131 -12.40 -3.44 5.36
C TYR A 131 -13.88 -3.38 5.77
N TRP A 132 -14.20 -2.53 6.76
CA TRP A 132 -15.58 -2.28 7.15
C TRP A 132 -16.45 -1.75 5.99
N THR A 133 -15.83 -1.08 5.01
CA THR A 133 -16.45 -0.61 3.76
C THR A 133 -16.70 -1.71 2.74
N LEU A 134 -16.45 -2.98 3.07
CA LEU A 134 -16.52 -4.16 2.20
C LEU A 134 -15.52 -4.18 1.02
N THR A 135 -14.78 -3.09 0.79
CA THR A 135 -13.62 -3.07 -0.11
C THR A 135 -12.51 -4.00 0.40
N THR A 136 -11.70 -4.54 -0.52
CA THR A 136 -10.56 -5.41 -0.18
C THR A 136 -9.25 -4.65 -0.24
N ARG A 137 -8.20 -5.14 0.43
CA ARG A 137 -6.83 -4.61 0.28
C ARG A 137 -6.40 -4.54 -1.18
N ARG A 138 -6.71 -5.59 -1.95
CA ARG A 138 -6.51 -5.66 -3.39
C ARG A 138 -7.20 -4.52 -4.13
N ALA A 139 -8.47 -4.24 -3.83
CA ALA A 139 -9.21 -3.18 -4.49
C ALA A 139 -8.59 -1.79 -4.28
N HIS A 140 -8.06 -1.53 -3.09
CA HIS A 140 -7.31 -0.30 -2.80
C HIS A 140 -6.01 -0.24 -3.61
N GLY A 141 -5.24 -1.34 -3.64
CA GLY A 141 -4.00 -1.40 -4.41
C GLY A 141 -4.24 -1.22 -5.91
N GLU A 142 -5.25 -1.89 -6.47
CA GLU A 142 -5.63 -1.75 -7.88
C GLU A 142 -6.14 -0.33 -8.21
N PHE A 143 -6.89 0.30 -7.30
CA PHE A 143 -7.32 1.69 -7.49
C PHE A 143 -6.12 2.62 -7.62
N VAL A 144 -5.16 2.52 -6.71
CA VAL A 144 -3.94 3.34 -6.72
C VAL A 144 -3.09 3.05 -7.97
N ALA A 145 -2.95 1.79 -8.35
CA ALA A 145 -2.13 1.39 -9.51
C ALA A 145 -2.68 1.81 -10.87
N ARG A 146 -4.00 2.02 -10.99
CA ARG A 146 -4.69 2.38 -12.24
C ARG A 146 -4.92 3.88 -12.41
N SER A 147 -4.77 4.65 -11.34
CA SER A 147 -4.98 6.09 -11.35
C SER A 147 -3.75 6.79 -11.89
#